data_AF-A0A7C1F8H9-F1
#
_entry.id   AF-A0A7C1F8H9-F1
#
_cell.length_a   1.000
_cell.length_b   1.000
_cell.length_c   1.000
_cell.angle_alpha   90.00
_cell.angle_beta   90.00
_cell.angle_gamma   90.00
#
_symmetry.space_group_name_H-M   'P 1'
#
loop_
_entity.id
_entity.type
_entity.pdbx_description
1 polymer ?
#
loop_
_entity_poly.entity_id
_entity_poly.type
_entity_poly.pdbx_seq_one_letter_code
_entity_poly.pdbx_strand_id
1 'polypeptide(L)'
;MANIVFNVPVGPVNVRNAPSLSASIVTQLTQNAIVDVVDNSRTEAEGFVWWRHSLGWSVERSLDGKSIFMVEITSFQTGENPPKEVKVTPDPKPPQKRFRVQTALNVRDRPALSGALVGTKIPAGTLLDVDATSRTEADALIWWRHATGWSAERAISNSLIFMVEAAGGTGSGTSPQPVTPPPPPPPPADPTVVGIPNDVLDVSKLPQRDALVARHPLDLSIVNWVQYYGNTQFAFTDGARWGYDGYAQGLHSGIDYGGPSAHGKPVFAGVFGRFVRVDRFGIRINTGNYIVIYQHLIPARTFARDESITPDTVLGTFDMSLGSNAHVHFEIRPIGERHIINPLIMMPIPMRLALMTKYVPWTSHFQRTAAWTQWQSPLEQPVITVGAQRIGPRA
;
A
#
# COMPACT_ATOMS: atom_id res chain seq x y z
N MET A 1 9.29 -25.59 11.06
CA MET A 1 9.60 -24.39 11.86
C MET A 1 9.08 -23.19 11.07
N ALA A 2 8.55 -22.16 11.74
CA ALA A 2 7.95 -21.02 11.05
C ALA A 2 9.06 -20.09 10.56
N ASN A 3 9.11 -19.79 9.27
CA ASN A 3 10.06 -18.82 8.75
C ASN A 3 9.70 -17.43 9.28
N ILE A 4 10.63 -16.82 10.02
CA ILE A 4 10.51 -15.42 10.43
C ILE A 4 10.87 -14.56 9.22
N VAL A 5 9.97 -13.66 8.85
CA VAL A 5 10.12 -12.79 7.67
C VAL A 5 10.05 -11.34 8.11
N PHE A 6 10.97 -10.52 7.61
CA PHE A 6 11.03 -9.09 7.91
C PHE A 6 10.82 -8.25 6.65
N ASN A 7 10.16 -7.11 6.80
CA ASN A 7 10.09 -6.03 5.81
C ASN A 7 10.93 -4.83 6.27
N VAL A 8 11.62 -4.14 5.35
CA VAL A 8 12.33 -2.87 5.62
C VAL A 8 11.41 -1.67 5.35
N PRO A 9 10.67 -1.12 6.34
CA PRO A 9 9.72 -0.03 6.07
C PRO A 9 10.39 1.27 5.58
N VAL A 10 11.63 1.53 6.03
CA VAL A 10 12.43 2.71 5.67
C VAL A 10 13.87 2.26 5.46
N GLY A 11 14.34 2.34 4.21
CA GLY A 11 15.71 1.97 3.84
C GLY A 11 16.56 3.18 3.43
N PRO A 12 17.85 2.96 3.09
CA PRO A 12 18.52 1.66 3.10
C PRO A 12 18.91 1.20 4.52
N VAL A 13 18.91 -0.12 4.75
CA VAL A 13 19.43 -0.76 5.98
C VAL A 13 20.73 -1.48 5.67
N ASN A 14 21.79 -1.19 6.42
CA ASN A 14 23.09 -1.84 6.21
C ASN A 14 23.04 -3.33 6.53
N VAL A 15 23.55 -4.14 5.61
CA VAL A 15 23.85 -5.56 5.82
C VAL A 15 25.33 -5.71 6.12
N ARG A 16 25.66 -6.37 7.23
CA ARG A 16 27.03 -6.50 7.72
C ARG A 16 27.47 -7.96 7.80
N ASN A 17 28.77 -8.20 7.84
CA ASN A 17 29.30 -9.57 7.99
C ASN A 17 29.23 -10.10 9.44
N ALA A 18 28.97 -9.24 10.43
CA ALA A 18 28.74 -9.60 11.84
C ALA A 18 27.70 -8.64 12.48
N PRO A 19 27.05 -9.02 13.59
CA PRO A 19 26.05 -8.19 14.28
C PRO A 19 26.70 -7.09 15.13
N SER A 20 27.40 -6.15 14.47
CA SER A 20 28.08 -5.02 15.10
C SER A 20 28.10 -3.82 14.16
N LEU A 21 27.97 -2.61 14.68
CA LEU A 21 28.11 -1.36 13.94
C LEU A 21 29.54 -1.12 13.43
N SER A 22 30.54 -1.78 14.02
CA SER A 22 31.93 -1.75 13.56
C SER A 22 32.23 -2.78 12.46
N ALA A 23 31.34 -3.75 12.25
CA ALA A 23 31.50 -4.79 11.25
C ALA A 23 31.40 -4.22 9.82
N SER A 24 32.13 -4.82 8.88
CA SER A 24 32.13 -4.38 7.48
C SER A 24 30.73 -4.46 6.87
N ILE A 25 30.32 -3.39 6.19
CA ILE A 25 29.08 -3.37 5.39
C ILE A 25 29.34 -4.18 4.12
N VAL A 26 28.56 -5.23 3.92
CA VAL A 26 28.66 -6.15 2.78
C VAL A 26 27.71 -5.71 1.66
N THR A 27 26.52 -5.24 2.03
CA THR A 27 25.52 -4.67 1.11
C THR A 27 24.49 -3.84 1.89
N GLN A 28 23.40 -3.42 1.25
CA GLN A 28 22.29 -2.74 1.88
C GLN A 28 20.95 -3.33 1.43
N LEU A 29 20.01 -3.49 2.36
CA LEU A 29 18.61 -3.76 2.07
C LEU A 29 17.93 -2.44 1.70
N THR A 30 17.20 -2.42 0.60
CA THR A 30 16.43 -1.25 0.18
C THR A 30 15.13 -1.13 0.96
N GLN A 31 14.49 0.04 0.87
CA GLN A 31 13.14 0.20 1.37
C GLN A 31 12.20 -0.85 0.72
N ASN A 32 11.29 -1.39 1.52
CA ASN A 32 10.37 -2.50 1.23
C ASN A 32 11.03 -3.85 0.91
N ALA A 33 12.32 -4.01 1.16
CA ALA A 33 12.96 -5.32 1.02
C ALA A 33 12.34 -6.31 2.02
N ILE A 34 11.97 -7.49 1.52
CA ILE A 34 11.54 -8.62 2.32
C ILE A 34 12.74 -9.56 2.52
N VAL A 35 13.01 -9.95 3.76
CA VAL A 35 14.10 -10.86 4.09
C VAL A 35 13.62 -11.99 5.00
N ASP A 36 13.86 -13.21 4.57
CA ASP A 36 13.80 -14.38 5.45
C ASP A 36 15.04 -14.39 6.33
N VAL A 37 14.86 -14.50 7.64
CA VAL A 37 15.96 -14.58 8.59
C VAL A 37 16.19 -16.02 9.04
N VAL A 38 17.43 -16.31 9.43
CA VAL A 38 17.81 -17.60 9.99
C VAL A 38 17.21 -17.70 11.39
N ASP A 39 16.44 -18.76 11.63
CA ASP A 39 15.87 -19.07 12.95
C ASP A 39 16.95 -19.06 14.04
N ASN A 40 16.59 -18.55 15.22
CA ASN A 40 17.49 -18.41 16.38
C ASN A 40 18.76 -17.58 16.14
N SER A 41 18.85 -16.80 15.05
CA SER A 41 19.98 -15.90 14.82
C SER A 41 19.90 -14.58 15.58
N ARG A 42 18.75 -14.29 16.22
CA ARG A 42 18.52 -13.06 16.97
C ARG A 42 19.67 -12.78 17.94
N THR A 43 20.34 -11.65 17.74
CA THR A 43 21.48 -11.24 18.56
C THR A 43 21.28 -9.81 19.04
N GLU A 44 21.38 -9.57 20.35
CA GLU A 44 21.38 -8.22 20.92
C GLU A 44 22.82 -7.74 21.10
N ALA A 45 23.18 -6.65 20.43
CA ALA A 45 24.54 -6.10 20.49
C ALA A 45 24.52 -4.60 20.20
N GLU A 46 25.36 -3.86 20.94
CA GLU A 46 25.61 -2.42 20.73
C GLU A 46 24.35 -1.54 20.74
N GLY A 47 23.34 -1.93 21.52
CA GLY A 47 22.08 -1.19 21.60
C GLY A 47 21.06 -1.53 20.52
N PHE A 48 21.25 -2.62 19.76
CA PHE A 48 20.36 -3.04 18.66
C PHE A 48 20.01 -4.53 18.72
N VAL A 49 18.87 -4.88 18.11
CA VAL A 49 18.50 -6.26 17.78
C VAL A 49 18.94 -6.55 16.33
N TRP A 50 19.73 -7.60 16.15
CA TRP A 50 20.28 -8.04 14.87
C TRP A 50 19.71 -9.39 14.45
N TRP A 51 19.52 -9.55 13.15
CA TRP A 51 19.13 -10.82 12.55
C TRP A 51 20.04 -11.19 11.40
N ARG A 52 20.34 -12.49 11.30
CA ARG A 52 21.09 -13.05 10.17
C ARG A 52 20.12 -13.47 9.08
N HIS A 53 20.43 -13.14 7.84
CA HIS A 53 19.75 -13.61 6.63
C HIS A 53 20.79 -14.01 5.58
N SER A 54 20.35 -14.44 4.40
CA SER A 54 21.23 -14.95 3.33
C SER A 54 22.30 -13.96 2.85
N LEU A 55 22.12 -12.66 3.09
CA LEU A 55 23.05 -11.60 2.68
C LEU A 55 24.01 -11.15 3.80
N GLY A 56 23.75 -11.55 5.06
CA GLY A 56 24.53 -11.10 6.23
C GLY A 56 23.65 -10.77 7.42
N TRP A 57 24.04 -9.75 8.18
CA TRP A 57 23.38 -9.28 9.41
C TRP A 57 22.78 -7.90 9.23
N SER A 58 21.50 -7.74 9.54
CA SER A 58 20.81 -6.45 9.51
C SER A 58 20.19 -6.13 10.86
N VAL A 59 20.08 -4.83 11.15
CA VAL A 59 19.42 -4.33 12.35
C VAL A 59 17.90 -4.39 12.14
N GLU A 60 17.17 -4.96 13.09
CA GLU A 60 15.70 -4.86 13.17
C GLU A 60 15.31 -3.52 13.80
N ARG A 61 15.80 -3.25 15.00
CA ARG A 61 15.45 -2.07 15.79
C ARG A 61 16.50 -1.77 16.85
N SER A 62 16.47 -0.57 17.40
CA SER A 62 17.21 -0.26 18.63
C SER A 62 16.56 -0.94 19.84
N LEU A 63 17.36 -1.29 20.85
CA LEU A 63 16.90 -1.90 22.10
C LEU A 63 15.98 -0.98 22.90
N ASP A 64 16.14 0.34 22.75
CA ASP A 64 15.23 1.34 23.33
C ASP A 64 13.93 1.53 22.54
N GLY A 65 13.78 0.85 21.39
CA GLY A 65 12.58 0.86 20.56
C GLY A 65 12.32 2.14 19.76
N LYS A 66 13.22 3.15 19.82
CA LYS A 66 13.01 4.44 19.13
C LYS A 66 13.25 4.38 17.63
N SER A 67 14.08 3.45 17.17
CA SER A 67 14.42 3.30 15.76
C SER A 67 14.04 1.91 15.29
N ILE A 68 13.23 1.84 14.23
CA ILE A 68 12.80 0.60 13.59
C ILE A 68 13.32 0.61 12.15
N PHE A 69 14.05 -0.43 11.80
CA PHE A 69 14.72 -0.63 10.51
C PHE A 69 14.13 -1.81 9.74
N MET A 70 13.71 -2.86 10.45
CA MET A 70 12.93 -3.97 9.91
C MET A 70 11.74 -4.28 10.81
N VAL A 71 10.63 -4.68 10.21
CA VAL A 71 9.39 -5.07 10.90
C VAL A 71 9.07 -6.50 10.53
N GLU A 72 8.89 -7.34 11.54
CA GLU A 72 8.45 -8.73 11.32
C GLU A 72 7.07 -8.71 10.66
N ILE A 73 6.94 -9.45 9.56
CA ILE A 73 5.67 -9.70 8.89
C ILE A 73 5.29 -11.15 9.15
N THR A 74 4.26 -11.35 9.95
CA THR A 74 3.78 -12.70 10.26
C THR A 74 3.25 -13.33 8.98
N SER A 75 3.98 -14.32 8.45
CA SER A 75 3.47 -15.17 7.39
C SER A 75 2.34 -16.03 7.97
N PHE A 76 1.15 -15.97 7.37
CA PHE A 76 0.07 -16.89 7.73
C PHE A 76 0.56 -18.32 7.44
N GLN A 77 0.64 -19.14 8.49
CA GLN A 77 1.05 -20.54 8.37
C GLN A 77 0.07 -21.30 7.47
N THR A 78 0.49 -21.67 6.26
CA THR A 78 -0.05 -22.85 5.59
C THR A 78 0.49 -24.07 6.32
N GLY A 79 -0.33 -24.64 7.20
CA GLY A 79 0.03 -25.85 7.94
C GLY A 79 0.06 -27.07 7.03
N GLU A 80 1.17 -27.80 7.04
CA GLU A 80 1.21 -29.25 6.81
C GLU A 80 2.54 -29.85 7.29
N ASN A 81 2.45 -31.08 7.82
CA ASN A 81 3.48 -31.82 8.57
C ASN A 81 4.75 -32.17 7.75
N PRO A 82 5.92 -32.37 8.38
CA PRO A 82 7.13 -32.74 7.65
C PRO A 82 7.15 -34.24 7.29
N PRO A 83 7.45 -34.63 6.04
CA PRO A 83 7.70 -36.02 5.71
C PRO A 83 9.18 -36.40 5.83
N LYS A 84 9.36 -37.69 6.09
CA LYS A 84 10.63 -38.42 6.21
C LYS A 84 11.54 -38.24 4.99
N GLU A 85 12.83 -38.29 5.29
CA GLU A 85 13.99 -38.30 4.39
C GLU A 85 13.85 -39.30 3.23
N VAL A 86 13.90 -38.81 1.98
CA VAL A 86 13.90 -39.61 0.74
C VAL A 86 15.06 -39.17 -0.16
N LYS A 87 15.74 -40.17 -0.73
CA LYS A 87 16.79 -40.09 -1.76
C LYS A 87 16.48 -39.04 -2.85
N VAL A 88 17.45 -38.16 -3.09
CA VAL A 88 17.43 -37.12 -4.13
C VAL A 88 17.46 -37.74 -5.52
N THR A 89 16.32 -37.71 -6.20
CA THR A 89 16.24 -37.62 -7.68
C THR A 89 16.38 -36.16 -8.09
N PRO A 90 16.97 -35.85 -9.27
CA PRO A 90 17.10 -34.47 -9.73
C PRO A 90 15.73 -33.78 -9.77
N ASP A 91 15.63 -32.62 -9.12
CA ASP A 91 14.38 -31.89 -8.98
C ASP A 91 13.73 -31.63 -10.35
N PRO A 92 12.40 -31.79 -10.45
CA PRO A 92 11.69 -31.37 -11.64
C PRO A 92 11.96 -29.89 -11.90
N LYS A 93 12.35 -29.56 -13.14
CA LYS A 93 12.59 -28.18 -13.57
C LYS A 93 11.39 -27.31 -13.16
N PRO A 94 11.59 -26.17 -12.48
CA PRO A 94 10.50 -25.32 -12.02
C PRO A 94 9.57 -24.95 -13.17
N PRO A 95 8.24 -24.85 -12.93
CA PRO A 95 7.29 -24.45 -13.95
C PRO A 95 7.74 -23.13 -14.60
N GLN A 96 7.65 -23.04 -15.92
CA GLN A 96 8.09 -21.87 -16.68
C GLN A 96 6.90 -21.12 -17.26
N LYS A 97 6.98 -19.79 -17.27
CA LYS A 97 6.12 -18.92 -18.10
C LYS A 97 6.94 -18.37 -19.26
N ARG A 98 6.27 -18.07 -20.38
CA ARG A 98 6.90 -17.48 -21.55
C ARG A 98 6.33 -16.11 -21.83
N PHE A 99 7.20 -15.11 -21.89
CA PHE A 99 6.85 -13.72 -22.20
C PHE A 99 7.44 -13.29 -23.54
N ARG A 100 6.77 -12.40 -24.25
CA ARG A 100 7.33 -11.63 -25.38
C ARG A 100 7.68 -10.22 -24.91
N VAL A 101 8.94 -9.83 -25.08
CA VAL A 101 9.45 -8.50 -24.75
C VAL A 101 8.88 -7.47 -25.74
N GLN A 102 8.25 -6.41 -25.23
CA GLN A 102 7.62 -5.35 -26.04
C GLN A 102 8.60 -4.21 -26.38
N THR A 103 9.52 -3.90 -25.46
CA THR A 103 10.56 -2.89 -25.61
C THR A 103 11.87 -3.40 -25.01
N ALA A 104 13.01 -2.89 -25.46
CA ALA A 104 14.32 -3.35 -25.00
C ALA A 104 14.41 -3.37 -23.47
N LEU A 105 14.72 -4.54 -22.90
CA LEU A 105 14.52 -4.81 -21.48
C LEU A 105 15.84 -4.88 -20.74
N ASN A 106 15.94 -4.11 -19.65
CA ASN A 106 17.07 -4.19 -18.74
C ASN A 106 17.00 -5.51 -17.96
N VAL A 107 18.16 -6.16 -17.80
CA VAL A 107 18.32 -7.32 -16.94
C VAL A 107 19.09 -6.90 -15.70
N ARG A 108 18.65 -7.36 -14.53
CA ARG A 108 19.23 -7.00 -13.24
C ARG A 108 19.57 -8.22 -12.40
N ASP A 109 20.49 -8.05 -11.47
CA ASP A 109 20.88 -9.11 -10.52
C ASP A 109 19.78 -9.42 -9.49
N ARG A 110 18.85 -8.50 -9.27
CA ARG A 110 17.72 -8.61 -8.33
C ARG A 110 16.47 -7.87 -8.85
N PRO A 111 15.25 -8.18 -8.35
CA PRO A 111 13.99 -7.59 -8.83
C PRO A 111 13.77 -6.18 -8.25
N ALA A 112 14.62 -5.22 -8.62
CA ALA A 112 14.51 -3.83 -8.17
C ALA A 112 15.18 -2.88 -9.17
N LEU A 113 14.71 -1.65 -9.29
CA LEU A 113 15.34 -0.58 -10.07
C LEU A 113 16.73 -0.22 -9.53
N SER A 114 16.99 -0.51 -8.24
CA SER A 114 18.30 -0.39 -7.60
C SER A 114 19.24 -1.58 -7.87
N GLY A 115 18.75 -2.68 -8.46
CA GLY A 115 19.56 -3.83 -8.82
C GLY A 115 20.61 -3.49 -9.87
N ALA A 116 21.81 -4.07 -9.79
CA ALA A 116 22.84 -3.82 -10.78
C ALA A 116 22.39 -4.35 -12.14
N LEU A 117 22.61 -3.59 -13.22
CA LEU A 117 22.39 -4.09 -14.57
C LEU A 117 23.38 -5.22 -14.85
N VAL A 118 22.87 -6.37 -15.30
CA VAL A 118 23.69 -7.53 -15.64
C VAL A 118 23.51 -7.88 -17.11
N GLY A 119 24.62 -8.02 -17.83
CA GLY A 119 24.60 -8.35 -19.25
C GLY A 119 24.03 -7.25 -20.16
N THR A 120 23.71 -7.64 -21.39
CA THR A 120 23.11 -6.76 -22.40
C THR A 120 21.60 -6.70 -22.28
N LYS A 121 21.00 -5.59 -22.70
CA LYS A 121 19.53 -5.49 -22.77
C LYS A 121 18.96 -6.57 -23.69
N ILE A 122 17.83 -7.14 -23.29
CA ILE A 122 17.09 -8.10 -24.11
C ILE A 122 16.33 -7.32 -25.19
N PRO A 123 16.53 -7.60 -26.50
CA PRO A 123 15.84 -6.87 -27.57
C PRO A 123 14.33 -7.06 -27.55
N ALA A 124 13.59 -6.06 -28.04
CA ALA A 124 12.16 -6.18 -28.30
C ALA A 124 11.87 -7.34 -29.27
N GLY A 125 10.75 -8.03 -29.07
CA GLY A 125 10.35 -9.22 -29.82
C GLY A 125 10.91 -10.54 -29.29
N THR A 126 11.92 -10.52 -28.42
CA THR A 126 12.50 -11.73 -27.81
C THR A 126 11.46 -12.49 -26.98
N LEU A 127 11.44 -13.82 -27.11
CA LEU A 127 10.70 -14.70 -26.21
C LEU A 127 11.58 -15.07 -25.01
N LEU A 128 11.08 -14.82 -23.81
CA LEU A 128 11.79 -15.00 -22.55
C LEU A 128 11.06 -16.02 -21.69
N ASP A 129 11.75 -17.13 -21.40
CA ASP A 129 11.29 -18.10 -20.41
C ASP A 129 11.69 -17.63 -19.01
N VAL A 130 10.70 -17.52 -18.13
CA VAL A 130 10.87 -17.10 -16.74
C VAL A 130 10.39 -18.20 -15.80
N ASP A 131 10.96 -18.24 -14.60
CA ASP A 131 10.47 -19.08 -13.51
C ASP A 131 9.08 -18.58 -13.08
N ALA A 132 8.05 -19.42 -13.27
CA ALA A 132 6.66 -19.10 -12.97
C ALA A 132 6.40 -18.81 -11.48
N THR A 133 7.30 -19.24 -10.61
CA THR A 133 7.21 -19.02 -9.16
C THR A 133 7.95 -17.76 -8.69
N SER A 134 8.74 -17.13 -9.58
CA SER A 134 9.62 -16.01 -9.22
C SER A 134 8.95 -14.63 -9.14
N ARG A 135 7.63 -14.53 -9.36
CA ARG A 135 6.93 -13.24 -9.42
C ARG A 135 7.20 -12.39 -8.18
N THR A 136 7.79 -11.22 -8.38
CA THR A 136 8.14 -10.31 -7.28
C THR A 136 7.61 -8.90 -7.57
N GLU A 137 6.93 -8.27 -6.62
CA GLU A 137 6.50 -6.87 -6.72
C GLU A 137 7.48 -5.96 -5.97
N ALA A 138 8.10 -5.02 -6.68
CA ALA A 138 9.08 -4.09 -6.10
C ALA A 138 9.22 -2.85 -6.99
N ASP A 139 9.48 -1.69 -6.39
CA ASP A 139 9.64 -0.40 -7.09
C ASP A 139 8.48 -0.07 -8.03
N ALA A 140 7.25 -0.39 -7.61
CA ALA A 140 6.02 -0.26 -8.40
C ALA A 140 5.98 -1.08 -9.70
N LEU A 141 6.84 -2.11 -9.83
CA LEU A 141 6.91 -3.02 -10.97
C LEU A 141 6.69 -4.48 -10.54
N ILE A 142 6.21 -5.31 -11.46
CA ILE A 142 6.23 -6.77 -11.35
C ILE A 142 7.50 -7.28 -12.03
N TRP A 143 8.28 -8.11 -11.36
CA TRP A 143 9.55 -8.67 -11.81
C TRP A 143 9.48 -10.18 -11.93
N TRP A 144 10.24 -10.72 -12.89
CA TRP A 144 10.39 -12.16 -13.10
C TRP A 144 11.85 -12.54 -13.28
N ARG A 145 12.21 -13.70 -12.74
CA ARG A 145 13.54 -14.30 -12.87
C ARG A 145 13.60 -15.17 -14.12
N HIS A 146 14.66 -15.01 -14.89
CA HIS A 146 15.01 -15.85 -16.04
C HIS A 146 16.49 -16.24 -15.96
N ALA A 147 16.96 -17.03 -16.92
CA ALA A 147 18.31 -17.61 -16.91
C ALA A 147 19.45 -16.59 -16.79
N THR A 148 19.22 -15.34 -17.19
CA THR A 148 20.24 -14.27 -17.22
C THR A 148 20.06 -13.22 -16.12
N GLY A 149 19.01 -13.29 -15.30
CA GLY A 149 18.76 -12.34 -14.22
C GLY A 149 17.27 -12.05 -14.00
N TRP A 150 16.96 -10.80 -13.68
CA TRP A 150 15.62 -10.31 -13.40
C TRP A 150 15.24 -9.19 -14.36
N SER A 151 14.01 -9.24 -14.84
CA SER A 151 13.47 -8.18 -15.67
C SER A 151 12.03 -7.84 -15.28
N ALA A 152 11.68 -6.57 -15.44
CA ALA A 152 10.34 -6.07 -15.15
C ALA A 152 9.37 -6.48 -16.26
N GLU A 153 8.20 -6.99 -15.88
CA GLU A 153 7.09 -7.26 -16.79
C GLU A 153 6.28 -6.00 -17.07
N ARG A 154 5.81 -5.33 -16.02
CA ARG A 154 4.93 -4.16 -16.12
C ARG A 154 4.90 -3.39 -14.81
N ALA A 155 4.40 -2.16 -14.84
CA ALA A 155 4.05 -1.44 -13.64
C ALA A 155 2.84 -2.09 -12.95
N ILE A 156 2.81 -2.08 -11.61
CA ILE A 156 1.71 -2.62 -10.80
C ILE A 156 0.40 -1.88 -11.13
N SER A 157 0.48 -0.58 -11.43
CA SER A 157 -0.61 0.26 -11.92
C SER A 157 -1.10 -0.08 -13.33
N ASN A 158 -0.42 -0.99 -14.05
CA ASN A 158 -0.58 -1.25 -15.48
C ASN A 158 -0.35 -0.05 -16.42
N SER A 159 0.24 1.05 -15.95
CA SER A 159 0.51 2.23 -16.79
C SER A 159 1.66 2.03 -17.78
N LEU A 160 2.45 0.97 -17.61
CA LEU A 160 3.61 0.65 -18.44
C LEU A 160 3.77 -0.86 -18.56
N ILE A 161 3.91 -1.37 -19.78
CA ILE A 161 4.05 -2.81 -20.08
C ILE A 161 5.35 -3.03 -20.86
N PHE A 162 6.23 -3.85 -20.31
CA PHE A 162 7.52 -4.23 -20.90
C PHE A 162 7.50 -5.63 -21.51
N MET A 163 6.69 -6.53 -20.95
CA MET A 163 6.54 -7.91 -21.41
C MET A 163 5.05 -8.29 -21.44
N VAL A 164 4.67 -9.12 -22.41
CA VAL A 164 3.30 -9.67 -22.52
C VAL A 164 3.42 -11.19 -22.56
N GLU A 165 2.60 -11.90 -21.80
CA GLU A 165 2.60 -13.38 -21.78
C GLU A 165 2.32 -13.91 -23.20
N ALA A 166 3.21 -14.73 -23.73
CA ALA A 166 3.11 -15.25 -25.07
C ALA A 166 2.08 -16.40 -25.08
N ALA A 167 1.04 -16.29 -25.90
CA ALA A 167 0.09 -17.36 -26.11
C ALA A 167 0.82 -18.58 -26.72
N GLY A 168 1.10 -19.60 -25.90
CA GLY A 168 1.72 -20.83 -26.38
C GLY A 168 2.71 -21.46 -25.41
N GLY A 169 2.18 -22.17 -24.42
CA GLY A 169 2.97 -23.01 -23.52
C GLY A 169 2.17 -24.21 -23.04
N THR A 170 2.13 -25.26 -23.86
CA THR A 170 1.56 -26.61 -23.66
C THR A 170 0.05 -26.78 -23.87
N GLY A 171 -0.33 -27.09 -25.12
CA GLY A 171 -1.65 -27.58 -25.48
C GLY A 171 -1.86 -27.57 -27.00
N SER A 172 -1.67 -28.72 -27.64
CA SER A 172 -1.99 -28.95 -29.06
C SER A 172 -3.49 -28.80 -29.31
N GLY A 173 -3.90 -28.05 -30.33
CA GLY A 173 -5.27 -28.14 -30.89
C GLY A 173 -5.87 -26.83 -31.40
N THR A 174 -5.86 -26.68 -32.73
CA THR A 174 -6.74 -25.84 -33.58
C THR A 174 -6.79 -24.31 -33.37
N SER A 175 -6.42 -23.60 -34.44
CA SER A 175 -6.43 -22.14 -34.59
C SER A 175 -7.82 -21.53 -34.34
N PRO A 176 -7.97 -20.51 -33.45
CA PRO A 176 -9.22 -19.80 -33.32
C PRO A 176 -9.29 -18.64 -34.33
N GLN A 177 -10.50 -18.48 -34.90
CA GLN A 177 -10.95 -17.28 -35.60
C GLN A 177 -10.79 -16.02 -34.73
N PRO A 178 -10.77 -14.81 -35.33
CA PRO A 178 -10.75 -13.56 -34.58
C PRO A 178 -12.01 -13.45 -33.74
N VAL A 179 -11.87 -13.76 -32.44
CA VAL A 179 -12.91 -13.52 -31.45
C VAL A 179 -12.84 -12.06 -31.01
N THR A 180 -13.99 -11.41 -31.09
CA THR A 180 -14.27 -10.16 -30.40
C THR A 180 -13.81 -10.25 -28.94
N PRO A 181 -13.22 -9.18 -28.39
CA PRO A 181 -12.70 -9.19 -27.03
C PRO A 181 -13.81 -9.62 -26.06
N PRO A 182 -13.50 -10.53 -25.11
CA PRO A 182 -14.49 -10.95 -24.13
C PRO A 182 -14.98 -9.71 -23.37
N PRO A 183 -16.28 -9.64 -23.04
CA PRO A 183 -16.80 -8.58 -22.19
C PRO A 183 -15.96 -8.51 -20.91
N PRO A 184 -15.72 -7.30 -20.36
CA PRO A 184 -14.94 -7.15 -19.14
C PRO A 184 -15.50 -8.10 -18.06
N PRO A 185 -14.61 -8.68 -17.23
CA PRO A 185 -15.04 -9.62 -16.19
C PRO A 185 -16.15 -8.96 -15.36
N PRO A 186 -17.21 -9.71 -15.03
CA PRO A 186 -18.28 -9.18 -14.19
C PRO A 186 -17.67 -8.62 -12.91
N PRO A 187 -18.21 -7.51 -12.37
CA PRO A 187 -17.79 -6.99 -11.08
C PRO A 187 -17.75 -8.14 -10.06
N PRO A 188 -16.81 -8.14 -9.09
CA PRO A 188 -16.86 -9.08 -7.98
C PRO A 188 -18.28 -9.15 -7.44
N ALA A 189 -18.81 -10.36 -7.25
CA ALA A 189 -20.14 -10.54 -6.66
C ALA A 189 -20.24 -9.67 -5.40
N ASP A 190 -21.37 -8.97 -5.22
CA ASP A 190 -21.57 -8.06 -4.10
C ASP A 190 -21.12 -8.77 -2.82
N PRO A 191 -20.10 -8.25 -2.12
CA PRO A 191 -19.68 -8.87 -0.87
C PRO A 191 -20.90 -8.83 0.05
N THR A 192 -21.33 -10.00 0.50
CA THR A 192 -22.36 -10.11 1.54
C THR A 192 -21.97 -9.17 2.68
N VAL A 193 -22.78 -8.12 2.89
CA VAL A 193 -22.54 -7.10 3.90
C VAL A 193 -22.63 -7.80 5.26
N VAL A 194 -21.47 -8.12 5.84
CA VAL A 194 -21.39 -8.59 7.21
C VAL A 194 -21.36 -7.31 8.05
N GLY A 195 -22.52 -6.93 8.57
CA GLY A 195 -22.65 -5.74 9.41
C GLY A 195 -21.60 -5.77 10.52
N ILE A 196 -20.81 -4.70 10.63
CA ILE A 196 -19.83 -4.57 11.70
C ILE A 196 -20.59 -4.15 12.97
N PRO A 197 -20.52 -4.90 14.09
CA PRO A 197 -21.19 -4.54 15.33
C PRO A 197 -20.81 -3.11 15.78
N ASN A 198 -21.77 -2.39 16.36
CA ASN A 198 -21.60 -1.00 16.81
C ASN A 198 -20.72 -0.85 18.07
N ASP A 199 -20.19 -1.94 18.62
CA ASP A 199 -19.29 -1.94 19.76
C ASP A 199 -17.88 -1.49 19.33
N VAL A 200 -16.96 -1.35 20.30
CA VAL A 200 -15.56 -0.91 20.09
C VAL A 200 -14.98 -1.57 18.84
N LEU A 201 -14.83 -0.77 17.78
CA LEU A 201 -14.40 -1.24 16.47
C LEU A 201 -12.95 -1.72 16.54
N ASP A 202 -12.74 -3.04 16.53
CA ASP A 202 -11.41 -3.62 16.47
C ASP A 202 -10.83 -3.46 15.06
N VAL A 203 -10.00 -2.42 14.90
CA VAL A 203 -9.36 -2.10 13.62
C VAL A 203 -8.53 -3.26 13.06
N SER A 204 -8.11 -4.21 13.90
CA SER A 204 -7.34 -5.37 13.45
C SER A 204 -8.14 -6.41 12.69
N LYS A 205 -9.47 -6.40 12.84
CA LYS A 205 -10.41 -7.36 12.24
C LYS A 205 -11.24 -6.76 11.11
N LEU A 206 -10.90 -5.55 10.66
CA LEU A 206 -11.62 -4.90 9.58
C LEU A 206 -11.50 -5.69 8.27
N PRO A 207 -12.63 -6.01 7.61
CA PRO A 207 -12.60 -6.55 6.25
C PRO A 207 -11.79 -5.65 5.31
N GLN A 208 -10.93 -6.23 4.47
CA GLN A 208 -10.10 -5.46 3.53
C GLN A 208 -9.17 -4.42 4.19
N ARG A 209 -8.82 -4.61 5.47
CA ARG A 209 -7.67 -3.91 6.06
C ARG A 209 -6.45 -4.08 5.14
N ASP A 210 -5.72 -3.00 4.92
CA ASP A 210 -4.58 -2.93 4.00
C ASP A 210 -4.89 -3.23 2.50
N ALA A 211 -6.16 -3.32 2.09
CA ALA A 211 -6.51 -3.72 0.72
C ALA A 211 -7.73 -2.99 0.11
N LEU A 212 -8.47 -2.20 0.88
CA LEU A 212 -9.66 -1.50 0.38
C LEU A 212 -9.30 -0.46 -0.69
N VAL A 213 -8.20 0.27 -0.48
CA VAL A 213 -7.74 1.34 -1.37
C VAL A 213 -6.73 0.79 -2.38
N ALA A 214 -7.12 0.74 -3.64
CA ALA A 214 -6.29 0.24 -4.73
C ALA A 214 -5.34 1.29 -5.33
N ARG A 215 -5.65 2.60 -5.16
CA ARG A 215 -4.74 3.71 -5.47
C ARG A 215 -5.10 4.96 -4.67
N HIS A 216 -4.14 5.87 -4.51
CA HIS A 216 -4.41 7.19 -3.95
C HIS A 216 -5.45 7.97 -4.79
N PRO A 217 -6.31 8.80 -4.17
CA PRO A 217 -7.26 9.66 -4.91
C PRO A 217 -6.58 10.64 -5.87
N LEU A 218 -5.30 10.94 -5.63
CA LEU A 218 -4.45 11.78 -6.48
C LEU A 218 -3.11 11.09 -6.69
N ASP A 219 -2.44 11.42 -7.79
CA ASP A 219 -1.01 11.12 -7.90
C ASP A 219 -0.26 11.91 -6.82
N LEU A 220 0.52 11.23 -5.99
CA LEU A 220 1.28 11.89 -4.95
C LEU A 220 2.22 12.94 -5.54
N SER A 221 2.72 12.79 -6.77
CA SER A 221 3.62 13.77 -7.41
C SER A 221 3.06 15.19 -7.48
N ILE A 222 1.73 15.34 -7.56
CA ILE A 222 1.03 16.64 -7.66
C ILE A 222 0.47 17.15 -6.32
N VAL A 223 0.53 16.36 -5.25
CA VAL A 223 0.08 16.77 -3.91
C VAL A 223 1.19 17.56 -3.23
N ASN A 224 0.90 18.78 -2.78
CA ASN A 224 1.90 19.65 -2.13
C ASN A 224 1.89 19.51 -0.61
N TRP A 225 0.74 19.26 -0.01
CA TRP A 225 0.59 19.08 1.43
C TRP A 225 -0.44 18.01 1.76
N VAL A 226 -0.33 17.45 2.96
CA VAL A 226 -1.27 16.49 3.52
C VAL A 226 -1.68 16.91 4.92
N GLN A 227 -2.95 16.72 5.25
CA GLN A 227 -3.43 16.72 6.64
C GLN A 227 -3.87 15.31 6.99
N TYR A 228 -3.26 14.73 8.02
CA TYR A 228 -3.56 13.35 8.42
C TYR A 228 -4.88 13.25 9.19
N TYR A 229 -5.37 12.02 9.32
CA TYR A 229 -6.48 11.69 10.19
C TYR A 229 -6.07 11.82 11.67
N GLY A 230 -7.00 12.26 12.54
CA GLY A 230 -6.85 12.23 13.99
C GLY A 230 -6.36 13.53 14.63
N ASN A 231 -5.41 13.43 15.56
CA ASN A 231 -4.95 14.53 16.43
C ASN A 231 -4.01 15.53 15.72
N THR A 232 -4.50 16.20 14.68
CA THR A 232 -3.69 17.16 13.95
C THR A 232 -3.60 18.51 14.66
N GLN A 233 -2.55 19.27 14.36
CA GLN A 233 -2.44 20.67 14.81
C GLN A 233 -3.66 21.49 14.37
N PHE A 234 -4.13 21.29 13.14
CA PHE A 234 -5.34 21.94 12.64
C PHE A 234 -6.59 21.58 13.44
N ALA A 235 -6.80 20.31 13.76
CA ALA A 235 -7.94 19.91 14.61
C ALA A 235 -7.86 20.55 16.00
N PHE A 236 -6.65 20.67 16.56
CA PHE A 236 -6.42 21.32 17.85
C PHE A 236 -6.72 22.84 17.83
N THR A 237 -6.27 23.55 16.79
CA THR A 237 -6.42 25.02 16.68
C THR A 237 -7.79 25.44 16.18
N ASP A 238 -8.30 24.75 15.16
CA ASP A 238 -9.47 25.17 14.38
C ASP A 238 -10.64 24.20 14.49
N GLY A 239 -10.46 23.02 15.07
CA GLY A 239 -11.50 21.98 15.12
C GLY A 239 -12.80 22.46 15.78
N ALA A 240 -12.73 23.21 16.87
CA ALA A 240 -13.92 23.77 17.52
C ALA A 240 -14.69 24.73 16.60
N ARG A 241 -13.97 25.58 15.83
CA ARG A 241 -14.56 26.50 14.85
C ARG A 241 -15.26 25.76 13.71
N TRP A 242 -14.69 24.63 13.28
CA TRP A 242 -15.24 23.79 12.21
C TRP A 242 -16.19 22.69 12.71
N GLY A 243 -16.58 22.72 13.99
CA GLY A 243 -17.55 21.79 14.57
C GLY A 243 -17.01 20.38 14.85
N TYR A 244 -15.70 20.17 14.82
CA TYR A 244 -15.08 18.86 15.08
C TYR A 244 -15.37 18.37 16.50
N ASP A 245 -15.49 19.25 17.50
CA ASP A 245 -15.81 18.89 18.88
C ASP A 245 -17.09 18.03 18.96
N GLY A 246 -18.14 18.42 18.24
CA GLY A 246 -19.41 17.69 18.20
C GLY A 246 -19.49 16.66 17.09
N TYR A 247 -18.77 16.85 15.99
CA TYR A 247 -18.85 15.96 14.83
C TYR A 247 -17.89 14.77 14.92
N ALA A 248 -16.62 15.05 15.15
CA ALA A 248 -15.50 14.11 15.05
C ALA A 248 -14.69 14.03 16.36
N GLN A 249 -15.36 14.26 17.50
CA GLN A 249 -14.78 14.20 18.83
C GLN A 249 -13.53 15.09 19.03
N GLY A 250 -13.44 16.21 18.31
CA GLY A 250 -12.30 17.13 18.36
C GLY A 250 -11.10 16.68 17.53
N LEU A 251 -11.28 15.73 16.61
CA LEU A 251 -10.23 15.17 15.76
C LEU A 251 -10.51 15.44 14.28
N HIS A 252 -9.48 15.39 13.44
CA HIS A 252 -9.63 15.43 11.99
C HIS A 252 -10.17 14.10 11.46
N SER A 253 -11.26 14.13 10.67
CA SER A 253 -12.05 12.95 10.30
C SER A 253 -11.67 12.31 8.96
N GLY A 254 -10.52 12.65 8.38
CA GLY A 254 -10.10 12.11 7.10
C GLY A 254 -8.63 12.39 6.80
N ILE A 255 -8.25 12.18 5.55
CA ILE A 255 -6.97 12.66 5.01
C ILE A 255 -7.27 13.75 3.99
N ASP A 256 -6.64 14.90 4.16
CA ASP A 256 -6.69 15.96 3.16
C ASP A 256 -5.48 15.86 2.25
N TYR A 257 -5.73 15.87 0.95
CA TYR A 257 -4.68 16.03 -0.07
C TYR A 257 -4.89 17.37 -0.74
N GLY A 258 -3.92 18.26 -0.66
CA GLY A 258 -4.07 19.59 -1.22
C GLY A 258 -2.80 20.15 -1.85
N GLY A 259 -2.97 21.26 -2.56
CA GLY A 259 -1.87 21.99 -3.15
C GLY A 259 -2.16 22.63 -4.52
N PRO A 260 -1.48 23.75 -4.85
CA PRO A 260 -1.65 24.42 -6.14
C PRO A 260 -1.42 23.53 -7.36
N SER A 261 -0.50 22.56 -7.25
CA SER A 261 -0.16 21.66 -8.36
C SER A 261 -1.28 20.65 -8.67
N ALA A 262 -2.20 20.43 -7.73
CA ALA A 262 -3.36 19.56 -7.90
C ALA A 262 -4.60 20.29 -8.45
N HIS A 263 -4.54 21.62 -8.60
CA HIS A 263 -5.65 22.41 -9.13
C HIS A 263 -6.03 21.96 -10.56
N GLY A 264 -7.32 21.70 -10.76
CA GLY A 264 -7.86 21.21 -12.04
C GLY A 264 -7.42 19.79 -12.42
N LYS A 265 -6.69 19.07 -11.54
CA LYS A 265 -6.29 17.69 -11.77
C LYS A 265 -7.42 16.72 -11.38
N PRO A 266 -7.55 15.59 -12.08
CA PRO A 266 -8.58 14.61 -11.78
C PRO A 266 -8.35 13.98 -10.41
N VAL A 267 -9.42 13.91 -9.62
CA VAL A 267 -9.51 13.11 -8.41
C VAL A 267 -10.14 11.77 -8.79
N PHE A 268 -9.42 10.69 -8.50
CA PHE A 268 -9.83 9.32 -8.78
C PHE A 268 -10.52 8.71 -7.55
N ALA A 269 -11.40 7.75 -7.78
CA ALA A 269 -12.00 6.99 -6.68
C ALA A 269 -10.93 6.22 -5.89
N GLY A 270 -10.04 5.51 -6.56
CA GLY A 270 -9.06 4.68 -5.87
C GLY A 270 -9.61 3.47 -5.11
N VAL A 271 -10.91 3.20 -5.24
CA VAL A 271 -11.61 2.04 -4.67
C VAL A 271 -12.53 1.42 -5.72
N PHE A 272 -12.84 0.13 -5.56
CA PHE A 272 -13.93 -0.52 -6.29
C PHE A 272 -15.24 -0.37 -5.51
N GLY A 273 -16.35 -0.10 -6.19
CA GLY A 273 -17.63 0.00 -5.50
C GLY A 273 -18.81 0.42 -6.38
N ARG A 274 -19.83 0.94 -5.73
CA ARG A 274 -21.07 1.44 -6.32
C ARG A 274 -21.29 2.89 -5.89
N PHE A 275 -21.59 3.78 -6.84
CA PHE A 275 -21.97 5.14 -6.51
C PHE A 275 -23.28 5.15 -5.72
N VAL A 276 -23.32 5.90 -4.61
CA VAL A 276 -24.50 6.02 -3.75
C VAL A 276 -25.22 7.33 -4.01
N ARG A 277 -24.51 8.44 -3.79
CA ARG A 277 -25.05 9.80 -3.87
C ARG A 277 -23.94 10.85 -3.93
N VAL A 278 -24.31 12.04 -4.42
CA VAL A 278 -23.60 13.30 -4.13
C VAL A 278 -24.51 14.10 -3.21
N ASP A 279 -23.97 14.56 -2.09
CA ASP A 279 -24.65 15.50 -1.19
C ASP A 279 -23.71 16.66 -0.83
N ARG A 280 -24.14 17.56 0.07
CA ARG A 280 -23.31 18.70 0.50
C ARG A 280 -22.00 18.29 1.18
N PHE A 281 -21.86 17.02 1.56
CA PHE A 281 -20.68 16.44 2.17
C PHE A 281 -19.89 15.56 1.20
N GLY A 282 -20.13 15.71 -0.11
CA GLY A 282 -19.32 15.10 -1.16
C GLY A 282 -19.90 13.86 -1.82
N ILE A 283 -19.03 13.16 -2.54
CA ILE A 283 -19.33 11.97 -3.33
C ILE A 283 -19.19 10.73 -2.46
N ARG A 284 -20.16 9.82 -2.50
CA ARG A 284 -20.18 8.59 -1.69
C ARG A 284 -20.17 7.33 -2.54
N ILE A 285 -19.26 6.43 -2.22
CA ILE A 285 -19.10 5.12 -2.86
C ILE A 285 -19.29 4.03 -1.81
N ASN A 286 -20.20 3.10 -2.08
CA ASN A 286 -20.34 1.87 -1.31
C ASN A 286 -19.31 0.84 -1.81
N THR A 287 -18.49 0.32 -0.91
CA THR A 287 -17.40 -0.61 -1.18
C THR A 287 -17.58 -1.91 -0.37
N GLY A 288 -18.82 -2.37 -0.25
CA GLY A 288 -19.19 -3.53 0.56
C GLY A 288 -19.49 -3.14 2.00
N ASN A 289 -18.52 -3.34 2.90
CA ASN A 289 -18.69 -3.04 4.33
C ASN A 289 -18.44 -1.57 4.68
N TYR A 290 -18.17 -0.72 3.67
CA TYR A 290 -17.80 0.68 3.89
C TYR A 290 -18.46 1.65 2.92
N ILE A 291 -18.67 2.87 3.41
CA ILE A 291 -18.87 4.08 2.61
C ILE A 291 -17.55 4.84 2.56
N VAL A 292 -17.08 5.13 1.34
CA VAL A 292 -15.93 5.96 1.08
C VAL A 292 -16.41 7.32 0.58
N ILE A 293 -15.88 8.40 1.19
CA ILE A 293 -16.39 9.76 1.01
C ILE A 293 -15.27 10.66 0.46
N TYR A 294 -15.60 11.47 -0.54
CA TYR A 294 -14.71 12.46 -1.13
C TYR A 294 -15.39 13.83 -1.07
N GLN A 295 -14.90 14.71 -0.20
CA GLN A 295 -15.43 16.06 -0.04
C GLN A 295 -14.59 17.09 -0.78
N HIS A 296 -15.12 18.32 -0.88
CA HIS A 296 -14.46 19.47 -1.50
C HIS A 296 -14.15 19.28 -2.99
N LEU A 297 -15.03 18.54 -3.67
CA LEU A 297 -14.93 18.26 -5.10
C LEU A 297 -16.04 18.94 -5.88
N ILE A 298 -15.71 19.35 -7.11
CA ILE A 298 -16.70 19.58 -8.17
C ILE A 298 -16.83 18.25 -8.92
N PRO A 299 -18.02 17.60 -8.93
CA PRO A 299 -18.20 16.34 -9.63
C PRO A 299 -17.86 16.44 -11.12
N ALA A 300 -17.15 15.45 -11.66
CA ALA A 300 -16.76 15.44 -13.08
C ALA A 300 -17.97 15.27 -14.01
N ARG A 301 -19.04 14.68 -13.49
CA ARG A 301 -20.34 14.48 -14.15
C ARG A 301 -21.40 14.06 -13.13
N THR A 302 -22.63 13.91 -13.60
CA THR A 302 -23.67 13.18 -12.88
C THR A 302 -23.38 11.67 -12.91
N PHE A 303 -23.45 11.04 -11.75
CA PHE A 303 -23.35 9.58 -11.61
C PHE A 303 -24.74 8.99 -11.41
N ALA A 304 -25.01 7.86 -12.06
CA ALA A 304 -26.26 7.15 -11.82
C ALA A 304 -26.18 6.41 -10.48
N ARG A 305 -27.30 6.37 -9.73
CA ARG A 305 -27.37 5.56 -8.51
C ARG A 305 -27.00 4.10 -8.83
N ASP A 306 -26.18 3.50 -7.98
CA ASP A 306 -25.66 2.13 -8.10
C ASP A 306 -24.76 1.89 -9.33
N GLU A 307 -24.30 2.96 -9.98
CA GLU A 307 -23.29 2.88 -11.04
C GLU A 307 -22.00 2.25 -10.51
N SER A 308 -21.44 1.30 -11.27
CA SER A 308 -20.16 0.68 -10.94
C SER A 308 -19.02 1.69 -10.99
N ILE A 309 -18.25 1.76 -9.91
CA ILE A 309 -17.07 2.61 -9.77
C ILE A 309 -15.82 1.74 -9.69
N THR A 310 -14.80 2.14 -10.41
CA THR A 310 -13.47 1.51 -10.41
C THR A 310 -12.45 2.46 -9.81
N PRO A 311 -11.26 1.97 -9.39
CA PRO A 311 -10.21 2.83 -8.86
C PRO A 311 -9.81 3.97 -9.81
N ASP A 312 -9.95 3.77 -11.12
CA ASP A 312 -9.59 4.76 -12.14
C ASP A 312 -10.73 5.68 -12.57
N THR A 313 -11.93 5.51 -11.99
CA THR A 313 -13.05 6.42 -12.25
C THR A 313 -12.72 7.82 -11.71
N VAL A 314 -12.73 8.82 -12.60
CA VAL A 314 -12.59 10.22 -12.23
C VAL A 314 -13.89 10.69 -11.57
N LEU A 315 -13.79 11.08 -10.29
CA LEU A 315 -14.92 11.56 -9.51
C LEU A 315 -15.16 13.06 -9.69
N GLY A 316 -14.09 13.82 -9.90
CA GLY A 316 -14.16 15.27 -9.96
C GLY A 316 -12.80 15.94 -10.02
N THR A 317 -12.81 17.23 -9.74
CA THR A 317 -11.63 18.06 -9.49
C THR A 317 -11.84 18.81 -8.18
N PHE A 318 -10.80 19.49 -7.68
CA PHE A 318 -10.94 20.31 -6.48
C PHE A 318 -11.96 21.42 -6.68
N ASP A 319 -12.71 21.72 -5.62
CA ASP A 319 -13.51 22.93 -5.55
C ASP A 319 -12.60 24.14 -5.33
N MET A 320 -12.31 24.82 -6.45
CA MET A 320 -11.46 26.00 -6.49
C MET A 320 -12.05 27.20 -5.74
N SER A 321 -13.33 27.19 -5.39
CA SER A 321 -13.94 28.25 -4.58
C SER A 321 -13.38 28.30 -3.15
N LEU A 322 -12.69 27.24 -2.71
CA LEU A 322 -12.01 27.15 -1.42
C LEU A 322 -10.63 27.85 -1.41
N GLY A 323 -10.21 28.42 -2.54
CA GLY A 323 -8.98 29.23 -2.63
C GLY A 323 -7.72 28.42 -2.30
N SER A 324 -6.90 28.94 -1.39
CA SER A 324 -5.68 28.24 -0.93
C SER A 324 -5.97 26.95 -0.16
N ASN A 325 -7.21 26.76 0.28
CA ASN A 325 -7.68 25.54 0.95
C ASN A 325 -8.36 24.58 -0.03
N ALA A 326 -8.11 24.68 -1.34
CA ALA A 326 -8.57 23.66 -2.29
C ALA A 326 -7.85 22.32 -2.02
N HIS A 327 -8.61 21.32 -1.61
CA HIS A 327 -8.13 19.98 -1.28
C HIS A 327 -9.23 18.94 -1.56
N VAL A 328 -8.88 17.65 -1.48
CA VAL A 328 -9.87 16.58 -1.30
C VAL A 328 -9.78 16.07 0.11
N HIS A 329 -10.92 16.04 0.82
CA HIS A 329 -11.04 15.37 2.11
C HIS A 329 -11.53 13.94 1.89
N PHE A 330 -10.69 12.97 2.22
CA PHE A 330 -10.91 11.54 1.98
C PHE A 330 -11.22 10.80 3.29
N GLU A 331 -12.41 10.21 3.37
CA GLU A 331 -12.83 9.45 4.55
C GLU A 331 -13.29 8.03 4.22
N ILE A 332 -13.18 7.14 5.20
CA ILE A 332 -13.71 5.78 5.13
C ILE A 332 -14.54 5.53 6.38
N ARG A 333 -15.75 5.00 6.19
CA ARG A 333 -16.71 4.72 7.26
C ARG A 333 -17.30 3.33 7.09
N PRO A 334 -17.47 2.52 8.15
CA PRO A 334 -18.33 1.35 8.10
C PRO A 334 -19.75 1.70 7.64
N ILE A 335 -20.46 0.72 7.06
CA ILE A 335 -21.91 0.86 6.80
C ILE A 335 -22.63 1.30 8.09
N GLY A 336 -23.57 2.24 7.95
CA GLY A 336 -24.20 2.94 9.07
C GLY A 336 -23.54 4.29 9.40
N GLU A 337 -22.35 4.58 8.83
CA GLU A 337 -21.66 5.89 8.88
C GLU A 337 -21.42 6.45 10.31
N ARG A 338 -21.57 5.62 11.35
CA ARG A 338 -21.42 6.00 12.78
C ARG A 338 -19.98 6.14 13.20
N HIS A 339 -19.09 5.37 12.58
CA HIS A 339 -17.66 5.37 12.86
C HIS A 339 -16.89 5.91 11.66
N ILE A 340 -15.75 6.53 11.94
CA ILE A 340 -14.77 6.96 10.93
C ILE A 340 -13.46 6.27 11.28
N ILE A 341 -12.86 5.63 10.28
CA ILE A 341 -11.62 4.88 10.40
C ILE A 341 -10.51 5.61 9.66
N ASN A 342 -9.31 5.54 10.23
CA ASN A 342 -8.12 6.11 9.62
C ASN A 342 -7.89 5.55 8.21
N PRO A 343 -7.95 6.35 7.14
CA PRO A 343 -7.85 5.80 5.80
C PRO A 343 -6.51 5.09 5.51
N LEU A 344 -5.43 5.43 6.23
CA LEU A 344 -4.12 4.80 6.06
C LEU A 344 -4.11 3.30 6.40
N ILE A 345 -4.92 2.86 7.37
CA ILE A 345 -4.97 1.44 7.74
C ILE A 345 -5.77 0.59 6.74
N MET A 346 -6.44 1.24 5.80
CA MET A 346 -7.20 0.60 4.72
C MET A 346 -6.42 0.60 3.39
N MET A 347 -5.23 1.20 3.36
CA MET A 347 -4.33 1.23 2.21
C MET A 347 -3.28 0.12 2.31
N PRO A 348 -2.84 -0.46 1.17
CA PRO A 348 -1.68 -1.33 1.13
C PRO A 348 -0.45 -0.69 1.79
N ILE A 349 0.34 -1.53 2.48
CA ILE A 349 1.55 -1.09 3.20
C ILE A 349 2.46 -0.20 2.33
N PRO A 350 2.77 -0.55 1.06
CA PRO A 350 3.60 0.31 0.21
C PRO A 350 2.98 1.69 -0.05
N MET A 351 1.65 1.75 -0.18
CA MET A 351 0.92 2.97 -0.48
C MET A 351 0.88 3.94 0.71
N ARG A 352 0.63 3.42 1.93
CA ARG A 352 0.70 4.24 3.15
C ARG A 352 2.11 4.74 3.42
N LEU A 353 3.13 3.90 3.19
CA LEU A 353 4.53 4.28 3.37
C LEU A 353 4.93 5.37 2.38
N ALA A 354 4.52 5.27 1.11
CA ALA A 354 4.79 6.31 0.12
C ALA A 354 4.27 7.68 0.56
N LEU A 355 3.07 7.75 1.15
CA LEU A 355 2.53 9.00 1.69
C LEU A 355 3.33 9.48 2.91
N MET A 356 3.53 8.61 3.89
CA MET A 356 4.22 8.95 5.14
C MET A 356 5.68 9.34 4.94
N THR A 357 6.36 8.77 3.94
CA THR A 357 7.74 9.12 3.56
C THR A 357 7.80 10.45 2.82
N LYS A 358 6.81 10.76 1.97
CA LYS A 358 6.80 12.02 1.23
C LYS A 358 6.64 13.24 2.15
N TYR A 359 5.80 13.14 3.19
CA TYR A 359 5.47 14.25 4.09
C TYR A 359 6.12 14.07 5.46
N VAL A 360 7.45 13.96 5.47
CA VAL A 360 8.27 13.96 6.68
C VAL A 360 8.75 15.38 7.03
N PRO A 361 8.96 15.68 8.33
CA PRO A 361 8.63 14.84 9.48
C PRO A 361 7.12 14.86 9.76
N TRP A 362 6.46 13.71 9.79
CA TRP A 362 5.03 13.66 10.08
C TRP A 362 4.69 14.14 11.50
N THR A 363 5.66 14.14 12.42
CA THR A 363 5.49 14.64 13.79
C THR A 363 5.08 16.10 13.86
N SER A 364 5.41 16.92 12.85
CA SER A 364 4.98 18.32 12.82
C SER A 364 3.51 18.50 12.44
N HIS A 365 2.80 17.42 12.06
CA HIS A 365 1.38 17.49 11.74
C HIS A 365 0.48 17.22 12.96
N PHE A 366 1.02 16.63 14.03
CA PHE A 366 0.26 16.21 15.20
C PHE A 366 0.47 17.15 16.38
N GLN A 367 -0.58 17.34 17.17
CA GLN A 367 -0.50 18.19 18.35
C GLN A 367 0.17 17.45 19.50
N ARG A 368 1.16 18.11 20.12
CA ARG A 368 1.83 17.66 21.34
C ARG A 368 1.84 18.78 22.37
N THR A 369 1.39 18.49 23.58
CA THR A 369 1.52 19.40 24.74
C THR A 369 1.97 18.60 25.96
N ALA A 370 2.32 19.30 27.06
CA ALA A 370 2.61 18.64 28.33
C ALA A 370 1.41 17.81 28.84
N ALA A 371 0.18 18.23 28.51
CA ALA A 371 -1.05 17.55 28.89
C ALA A 371 -1.54 16.53 27.84
N TRP A 372 -0.90 16.47 26.66
CA TRP A 372 -1.35 15.62 25.56
C TRP A 372 -0.17 14.95 24.84
N THR A 373 -0.02 13.65 25.09
CA THR A 373 1.08 12.83 24.57
C THR A 373 0.62 11.61 23.76
N GLN A 374 -0.69 11.45 23.56
CA GLN A 374 -1.28 10.34 22.81
C GLN A 374 -1.44 10.67 21.32
N TRP A 375 -1.47 9.63 20.49
CA TRP A 375 -1.80 9.72 19.07
C TRP A 375 -0.84 10.62 18.28
N GLN A 376 0.45 10.33 18.43
CA GLN A 376 1.51 11.20 17.96
C GLN A 376 2.05 10.81 16.58
N SER A 377 1.46 9.80 15.93
CA SER A 377 1.87 9.31 14.62
C SER A 377 0.68 9.03 13.69
N PRO A 378 0.87 8.99 12.35
CA PRO A 378 -0.23 8.78 11.41
C PRO A 378 -1.03 7.49 11.59
N LEU A 379 -0.43 6.43 12.17
CA LEU A 379 -1.09 5.13 12.34
C LEU A 379 -1.61 4.89 13.76
N GLU A 380 -1.17 5.69 14.73
CA GLU A 380 -1.61 5.62 16.13
C GLU A 380 -2.77 6.59 16.34
N GLN A 381 -3.92 6.35 15.72
CA GLN A 381 -5.09 7.23 15.83
C GLN A 381 -6.33 6.42 16.22
N PRO A 382 -7.23 6.99 17.03
CA PRO A 382 -8.42 6.28 17.48
C PRO A 382 -9.45 6.18 16.34
N VAL A 383 -10.36 5.22 16.44
CA VAL A 383 -11.60 5.25 15.65
C VAL A 383 -12.47 6.40 16.18
N ILE A 384 -12.93 7.27 15.30
CA ILE A 384 -13.83 8.37 15.66
C ILE A 384 -15.27 7.88 15.62
N THR A 385 -16.05 8.16 16.66
CA THR A 385 -17.49 7.96 16.72
C THR A 385 -18.20 9.29 16.48
N VAL A 386 -18.94 9.38 15.38
CA VAL A 386 -19.62 10.62 14.97
C VAL A 386 -20.60 11.05 16.05
N GLY A 387 -20.55 12.32 16.48
CA GLY A 387 -21.49 12.83 17.48
C GLY A 387 -21.20 12.43 18.93
N ALA A 388 -20.14 11.66 19.20
CA ALA A 388 -19.80 11.24 20.55
C ALA A 388 -19.04 12.34 21.32
N GLN A 389 -18.83 12.10 22.62
CA GLN A 389 -18.08 13.01 23.48
C GLN A 389 -16.67 13.25 22.91
N ARG A 390 -16.21 14.50 23.00
CA ARG A 390 -14.86 14.90 22.59
C ARG A 390 -13.79 14.07 23.29
N ILE A 391 -12.82 13.61 22.52
CA ILE A 391 -11.62 12.93 23.02
C ILE A 391 -10.34 13.65 22.60
N GLY A 392 -10.36 14.50 21.56
CA GLY A 392 -9.19 15.25 21.11
C GLY A 392 -8.77 16.41 22.04
N PRO A 393 -7.50 16.86 21.94
CA PRO A 393 -7.02 18.03 22.67
C PRO A 393 -7.63 19.33 22.11
N ARG A 394 -7.52 20.43 22.86
CA ARG A 394 -8.00 21.75 22.44
C ARG A 394 -7.06 22.86 22.86
N ALA A 395 -6.90 23.87 21.98
CA ALA A 395 -6.13 25.09 22.21
C ALA A 395 -6.73 25.98 23.31
#